data_AF-A0F088-F1
#
_entry.id   AF-A0F088-F1
#
_cell.length_a   1.000
_cell.length_b   1.000
_cell.length_c   1.000
_cell.angle_alpha   90.00
_cell.angle_beta   90.00
_cell.angle_gamma   90.00
#
_symmetry.space_group_name_H-M   'P 1'
#
loop_
_entity.id
_entity.type
_entity.pdbx_description
1 polymer ?
#
loop_
_entity_poly.entity_id
_entity_poly.type
_entity_poly.pdbx_seq_one_letter_code
_entity_poly.pdbx_strand_id
1 'polypeptide(L)' 'MKVLAVAFIFVLVAGLVSTADEEDKSQVPLVRVRRGFGCPFNQYQCHSHCLSIGRRGGYCGGSFKTTCTCYN' A
#
# COMPACT_ATOMS: atom_id res chain seq x y z
N MET A 1 31.44 4.65 -24.75
CA MET A 1 30.85 3.31 -24.97
C MET A 1 30.67 2.52 -23.67
N LYS A 2 31.72 2.26 -22.89
CA LYS A 2 31.66 1.42 -21.66
C LYS A 2 30.82 2.03 -20.52
N VAL A 3 30.93 3.35 -20.33
CA VAL A 3 30.19 4.09 -19.28
C VAL A 3 28.68 4.05 -19.52
N LEU A 4 28.26 4.12 -20.79
CA LEU A 4 26.86 3.97 -21.17
C LEU A 4 26.34 2.57 -20.84
N ALA A 5 27.13 1.53 -21.14
CA ALA A 5 26.75 0.14 -20.81
C ALA A 5 26.58 -0.09 -19.31
N VAL A 6 27.49 0.46 -18.48
CA VAL A 6 27.39 0.36 -17.01
C VAL A 6 26.16 1.10 -16.48
N ALA A 7 25.85 2.29 -17.03
CA ALA A 7 24.66 3.04 -16.65
C ALA A 7 23.37 2.29 -17.01
N PHE A 8 23.31 1.67 -18.20
CA PHE A 8 22.16 0.84 -18.61
C PHE A 8 21.97 -0.37 -17.70
N ILE A 9 23.05 -1.07 -17.33
CA ILE A 9 22.97 -2.21 -16.41
C ILE A 9 22.43 -1.78 -15.04
N PHE A 10 22.88 -0.64 -14.52
CA PHE A 10 22.43 -0.13 -13.22
C PHE A 10 20.94 0.22 -13.23
N VAL A 11 20.45 0.83 -14.32
CA VAL A 11 19.03 1.14 -14.52
C VAL A 11 18.19 -0.14 -14.62
N LEU A 12 18.68 -1.17 -15.31
CA LEU A 12 17.96 -2.46 -15.44
C LEU A 12 17.84 -3.20 -14.10
N VAL A 13 18.89 -3.20 -13.27
CA VAL A 13 18.87 -3.84 -11.95
C VAL A 13 17.92 -3.11 -10.99
N ALA A 14 17.91 -1.78 -11.00
CA ALA A 14 16.96 -0.99 -10.21
C ALA A 14 15.50 -1.19 -10.67
N GLY A 15 15.29 -1.35 -11.98
CA GLY A 15 13.98 -1.67 -12.56
C GLY A 15 13.44 -3.03 -12.11
N LEU A 16 14.29 -4.06 -12.04
CA LEU A 16 13.91 -5.41 -11.59
C LEU A 16 13.49 -5.46 -10.11
N VAL A 17 14.07 -4.60 -9.25
CA VAL A 17 13.67 -4.51 -7.84
C VAL A 17 12.23 -3.97 -7.69
N SER A 18 11.71 -3.27 -8.69
CA SER A 18 10.37 -2.67 -8.63
C SER A 18 9.23 -3.65 -8.91
N THR A 19 9.51 -4.91 -9.29
CA THR A 19 8.50 -5.95 -9.54
C THR A 19 8.44 -7.02 -8.45
N ALA A 20 9.08 -6.81 -7.30
CA ALA A 20 8.81 -7.62 -6.11
C ALA A 20 7.49 -7.16 -5.48
N ASP A 21 6.37 -7.51 -6.13
CA ASP A 21 5.10 -7.69 -5.47
C ASP A 21 5.29 -8.88 -4.50
N GLU A 22 5.69 -8.59 -3.26
CA GLU A 22 5.52 -9.53 -2.16
C GLU A 22 4.02 -9.65 -1.86
N GLU A 23 3.38 -10.58 -2.57
CA GLU A 23 2.22 -11.30 -2.04
C GLU A 23 2.66 -12.12 -0.81
N ASP A 24 2.60 -11.54 0.40
CA ASP A 24 2.36 -12.36 1.59
C ASP A 24 0.85 -12.44 1.84
N LYS A 25 0.33 -13.59 1.42
CA LYS A 25 -1.07 -13.97 1.41
C LYS A 25 -1.46 -14.52 2.79
N SER A 26 -1.59 -13.66 3.80
CA SER A 26 -2.28 -14.04 5.04
C SER A 26 -3.77 -13.66 4.97
N GLN A 27 -4.58 -14.71 4.89
CA GLN A 27 -6.02 -14.81 4.70
C GLN A 27 -6.89 -13.82 5.49
N VAL A 28 -7.54 -12.86 4.81
CA VAL A 28 -8.92 -12.35 5.06
C VAL A 28 -9.39 -11.72 3.73
N PRO A 29 -10.62 -11.97 3.21
CA PRO A 29 -10.98 -11.66 1.83
C PRO A 29 -10.79 -10.20 1.44
N LEU A 30 -10.32 -10.09 0.20
CA LEU A 30 -10.02 -8.90 -0.58
C LEU A 30 -11.21 -7.92 -0.65
N VAL A 31 -11.15 -6.83 0.11
CA VAL A 31 -11.60 -5.50 -0.35
C VAL A 31 -10.63 -4.45 0.21
N ARG A 32 -9.32 -4.62 -0.01
CA ARG A 32 -8.40 -3.47 0.12
C ARG A 32 -8.49 -2.65 -1.15
N VAL A 33 -9.58 -1.91 -1.29
CA VAL A 33 -9.66 -0.82 -2.26
C VAL A 33 -8.49 0.09 -1.94
N ARG A 34 -7.52 0.12 -2.85
CA ARG A 34 -6.34 1.01 -2.84
C ARG A 34 -6.79 2.45 -3.11
N ARG A 35 -7.81 2.92 -2.38
CA ARG A 35 -8.18 4.33 -2.24
C ARG A 35 -7.62 4.70 -0.89
N GLY A 36 -6.56 5.52 -0.86
CA GLY A 36 -6.05 6.06 0.39
C GLY A 36 -7.18 6.87 1.03
N PHE A 37 -7.92 6.25 1.95
CA PHE A 37 -9.01 6.89 2.72
C PHE A 37 -8.38 7.80 3.77
N GLY A 38 -7.62 8.80 3.31
CA GLY A 38 -6.88 9.76 4.13
C GLY A 38 -5.58 9.25 4.75
N CYS A 39 -5.34 7.95 4.84
CA CYS A 39 -4.09 7.38 5.35
C CYS A 39 -2.88 7.73 4.44
N PRO A 40 -1.74 8.23 4.97
CA PRO A 40 -1.34 8.32 6.38
C PRO A 40 -1.68 9.65 7.10
N PHE A 41 -2.10 10.69 6.37
CA PHE A 41 -2.21 12.05 6.90
C PHE A 41 -3.56 12.35 7.59
N ASN A 42 -4.58 11.54 7.35
CA ASN A 42 -5.96 11.78 7.76
C ASN A 42 -6.66 10.46 8.12
N GLN A 43 -6.48 10.04 9.38
CA GLN A 43 -7.12 8.84 9.93
C GLN A 43 -8.64 9.00 10.08
N TYR A 44 -9.15 10.23 10.22
CA TYR A 44 -10.58 10.49 10.36
C TYR A 44 -11.34 10.05 9.10
N GLN A 45 -10.77 10.27 7.92
CA GLN A 45 -11.38 9.86 6.66
C GLN A 45 -11.51 8.32 6.55
N CYS A 46 -10.50 7.58 7.01
CA CYS A 46 -10.53 6.12 7.10
C CYS A 46 -11.61 5.66 8.11
N HIS A 47 -11.66 6.28 9.28
CA HIS A 47 -12.66 5.96 10.30
C HIS A 47 -14.09 6.21 9.80
N SER A 48 -14.34 7.37 9.20
CA SER A 48 -15.64 7.72 8.60
C SER A 48 -16.02 6.79 7.44
N HIS A 49 -15.05 6.38 6.63
CA HIS A 49 -15.29 5.41 5.57
C HIS A 49 -15.77 4.07 6.15
N CYS A 50 -15.10 3.55 7.18
CA CYS A 50 -15.48 2.30 7.82
C CYS A 50 -16.88 2.38 8.48
N LEU A 51 -17.22 3.52 9.09
CA LEU A 51 -18.58 3.77 9.61
C LEU A 51 -19.63 3.74 8.48
N SER A 52 -19.33 4.35 7.32
CA SER A 52 -20.26 4.41 6.19
C SER A 52 -20.59 3.03 5.59
N ILE A 53 -19.68 2.07 5.71
CA ILE A 53 -19.88 0.69 5.25
C ILE A 53 -20.43 -0.23 6.36
N GLY A 54 -20.81 0.32 7.51
CA GLY A 54 -21.43 -0.41 8.62
C GLY A 54 -20.46 -1.13 9.56
N ARG A 55 -19.19 -0.72 9.62
CA ARG A 55 -18.21 -1.20 10.61
C ARG A 55 -18.16 -0.25 11.82
N ARG A 56 -17.64 -0.69 12.98
CA ARG A 56 -17.49 0.19 14.17
C ARG A 56 -16.45 1.30 13.99
N GLY A 57 -15.50 1.13 13.08
CA GLY A 57 -14.48 2.14 12.82
C GLY A 57 -13.31 1.59 12.03
N GLY A 58 -12.33 2.46 11.76
CA GLY A 58 -11.09 2.08 11.12
C GLY A 58 -9.90 2.93 11.54
N TYR A 59 -8.71 2.43 11.26
CA TYR A 59 -7.44 3.08 11.55
C TYR A 59 -6.42 2.87 10.42
N CYS A 60 -5.42 3.75 10.35
CA CYS A 60 -4.32 3.61 9.40
C CYS A 60 -3.28 2.61 9.92
N GLY A 61 -3.02 1.56 9.14
CA GLY A 61 -2.09 0.48 9.43
C GLY A 61 -1.09 0.21 8.30
N GLY A 62 -0.23 -0.78 8.52
CA GLY A 62 0.92 -1.08 7.67
C GLY A 62 2.16 -0.24 8.01
N SER A 63 3.31 -0.64 7.47
CA SER A 63 4.62 -0.05 7.80
C SER A 63 4.71 1.46 7.53
N PHE A 64 3.97 1.93 6.52
CA PHE A 64 3.92 3.35 6.15
C PHE A 64 2.57 4.02 6.50
N LYS A 65 1.71 3.36 7.29
CA LYS A 65 0.35 3.83 7.62
C LYS A 65 -0.48 4.21 6.38
N THR A 66 -0.25 3.58 5.23
CA THR A 66 -0.96 3.87 3.96
C THR A 66 -2.22 3.03 3.78
N THR A 67 -2.42 2.01 4.62
CA THR A 67 -3.55 1.09 4.54
C THR A 67 -4.62 1.50 5.54
N CYS A 68 -5.87 1.65 5.10
CA CYS A 68 -7.01 1.78 5.99
C CYS A 68 -7.51 0.39 6.41
N THR A 69 -7.54 0.12 7.72
CA THR A 69 -8.01 -1.14 8.29
C THR A 69 -9.30 -0.89 9.05
N CYS A 70 -10.41 -1.47 8.59
CA CYS A 70 -11.70 -1.42 9.29
C CYS A 70 -11.84 -2.60 10.27
N TYR A 71 -12.36 -2.32 11.46
CA TYR A 71 -12.70 -3.32 12.48
C TYR A 71 -14.18 -3.23 12.87
N ASN A 72 -14.69 -4.30 13.48
CA ASN A 72 -16.11 -4.45 13.80
C ASN A 72 -16.45 -4.10 15.25
#